data_AF-A0AAE9F224-F1
#
_entry.id   AF-A0AAE9F224-F1
#
_cell.length_a   1.000
_cell.length_b   1.000
_cell.length_c   1.000
_cell.angle_alpha   90.00
_cell.angle_beta   90.00
_cell.angle_gamma   90.00
#
_symmetry.space_group_name_H-M   'P 1'
#
loop_
_entity.id
_entity.type
_entity.pdbx_description
1 polymer ?
#
loop_
_entity_poly.entity_id
_entity_poly.type
_entity_poly.pdbx_seq_one_letter_code
_entity_poly.pdbx_strand_id
1 'polypeptide(L)'
;MSRLTLPTSSNLWVLDVNFASRNCHGFAHDNTLKHTYNSSASSTFRDSKKDFEITYHGSLLTGKLGQEKLNMAGFTISNEDFGRALNVPYVYTKQPVDGVLGLGFPARAISGTNPVIVKLLPHLDSPVFSIWLDKHGEDYMDAGAIVYGGVDQKVCDKEVNFAPLADPTVWGYYVDGVSFGIYERVGKQQVRMK
;
A
#
# COMPACT_ATOMS: atom_id res chain seq x y z
N MET A 1 -2.19 16.27 4.30
CA MET A 1 -1.48 14.98 4.48
C MET A 1 -2.26 13.94 3.70
N SER A 2 -1.62 13.19 2.80
CA SER A 2 -2.31 12.22 1.94
C SER A 2 -2.70 10.96 2.73
N ARG A 3 -3.90 10.44 2.47
CA ARG A 3 -4.41 9.17 3.02
C ARG A 3 -4.04 8.04 2.07
N LEU A 4 -3.27 7.06 2.52
CA LEU A 4 -2.81 5.96 1.66
C LEU A 4 -3.44 4.65 2.12
N THR A 5 -3.87 3.82 1.17
CA THR A 5 -4.16 2.41 1.46
C THR A 5 -2.87 1.59 1.48
N LEU A 6 -2.87 0.47 2.22
CA LEU A 6 -1.73 -0.39 2.47
C LEU A 6 -1.90 -1.80 1.84
N PRO A 7 -1.98 -1.92 0.50
CA PRO A 7 -2.16 -3.19 -0.17
C PRO A 7 -0.85 -4.00 -0.22
N THR A 8 -0.98 -5.27 -0.59
CA THR A 8 0.16 -6.18 -0.83
C THR A 8 0.93 -5.90 -2.14
N SER A 9 0.61 -4.82 -2.84
CA SER A 9 1.40 -4.32 -3.97
C SER A 9 2.73 -3.72 -3.49
N SER A 10 3.65 -3.44 -4.40
CA SER A 10 5.02 -3.02 -4.04
C SER A 10 5.31 -1.54 -4.29
N ASN A 11 4.31 -0.76 -4.69
CA ASN A 11 4.50 0.58 -5.25
C ASN A 11 3.99 1.65 -4.29
N LEU A 12 4.74 2.74 -4.15
CA LEU A 12 4.26 3.99 -3.56
C LEU A 12 3.80 4.92 -4.67
N TRP A 13 2.57 5.41 -4.60
CA TRP A 13 2.09 6.47 -5.49
C TRP A 13 1.02 7.33 -4.83
N VAL A 14 0.93 8.57 -5.27
CA VAL A 14 -0.07 9.55 -4.84
C VAL A 14 -0.61 10.30 -6.05
N LEU A 15 -1.80 10.91 -5.93
CA LEU A 15 -2.36 11.75 -6.99
C LEU A 15 -1.49 12.99 -7.24
N ASP A 16 -1.15 13.28 -8.49
CA ASP A 16 -0.49 14.53 -8.86
C ASP A 16 -1.51 15.67 -8.98
N VAL A 17 -1.11 16.90 -8.66
CA VAL A 17 -1.96 18.10 -8.83
C VAL A 17 -2.36 18.33 -10.30
N ASN A 18 -1.55 17.85 -11.25
CA ASN A 18 -1.84 17.92 -12.69
C ASN A 18 -2.71 16.75 -13.19
N PHE A 19 -3.22 15.90 -12.30
CA PHE A 19 -4.22 14.92 -12.67
C PHE A 19 -5.46 15.68 -13.18
N ALA A 20 -5.79 15.54 -14.47
CA ALA A 20 -6.76 16.40 -15.17
C ALA A 20 -8.23 15.96 -15.04
N SER A 21 -8.53 14.89 -14.29
CA SER A 21 -9.88 14.36 -14.20
C SER A 21 -10.78 15.19 -13.27
N ARG A 22 -12.05 15.38 -13.60
CA ARG A 22 -13.02 15.96 -12.63
C ARG A 22 -13.11 15.15 -11.32
N ASN A 23 -12.73 13.88 -11.39
CA ASN A 23 -12.73 12.95 -10.27
C ASN A 23 -11.51 13.11 -9.33
N CYS A 24 -10.55 13.99 -9.66
CA CYS A 24 -9.44 14.35 -8.77
C CYS A 24 -9.91 15.03 -7.49
N HIS A 25 -11.09 15.66 -7.53
CA HIS A 25 -11.66 16.40 -6.42
C HIS A 25 -12.66 15.58 -5.59
N GLY A 26 -12.69 14.25 -5.76
CA GLY A 26 -13.69 13.39 -5.14
C GLY A 26 -15.06 13.48 -5.85
N PHE A 27 -16.02 12.63 -5.45
CA PHE A 27 -17.39 12.75 -5.96
C PHE A 27 -18.14 13.79 -5.12
N ALA A 28 -18.91 14.65 -5.78
CA ALA A 28 -19.71 15.71 -5.15
C ALA A 28 -20.70 15.24 -4.05
N HIS A 29 -20.92 13.93 -3.90
CA HIS A 29 -21.82 13.36 -2.90
C HIS A 29 -21.18 13.21 -1.51
N ASP A 30 -19.85 13.23 -1.39
CA ASP A 30 -19.16 13.00 -0.10
C ASP A 30 -18.41 14.21 0.47
N ASN A 31 -18.33 15.34 -0.25
CA ASN A 31 -17.56 16.53 0.15
C ASN A 31 -16.09 16.26 0.54
N THR A 32 -15.53 15.08 0.24
CA THR A 32 -14.14 14.75 0.55
C THR A 32 -13.25 15.04 -0.65
N LEU A 33 -12.76 16.28 -0.70
CA LEU A 33 -11.68 16.64 -1.62
C LEU A 33 -10.49 15.69 -1.38
N LYS A 34 -9.97 15.11 -2.47
CA LYS A 34 -8.74 14.32 -2.38
C LYS A 34 -7.54 15.24 -2.23
N HIS A 35 -6.53 14.75 -1.53
CA HIS A 35 -5.25 15.43 -1.48
C HIS A 35 -4.45 15.10 -2.73
N THR A 36 -3.86 16.11 -3.34
CA THR A 36 -2.94 15.98 -4.46
C THR A 36 -1.56 16.46 -4.07
N TYR A 37 -0.55 15.88 -4.69
CA TYR A 37 0.84 16.23 -4.52
C TYR A 37 1.24 17.28 -5.56
N ASN A 38 1.78 18.40 -5.07
CA ASN A 38 2.31 19.47 -5.92
C ASN A 38 3.84 19.50 -5.86
N SER A 39 4.49 18.97 -6.90
CA SER A 39 5.95 18.93 -7.00
C SER A 39 6.62 20.30 -6.93
N SER A 40 5.96 21.34 -7.44
CA SER A 40 6.51 22.70 -7.49
C SER A 40 6.52 23.39 -6.13
N ALA A 41 5.79 22.85 -5.15
CA ALA A 41 5.74 23.37 -3.79
C ALA A 41 6.77 22.70 -2.85
N SER A 42 7.49 21.67 -3.31
CA SER A 42 8.47 20.94 -2.51
C SER A 42 9.90 21.34 -2.87
N SER A 43 10.70 21.67 -1.86
CA SER A 43 12.12 21.94 -2.01
C SER A 43 12.99 20.68 -2.01
N THR A 44 12.44 19.53 -1.62
CA THR A 44 13.15 18.25 -1.54
C THR A 44 12.84 17.32 -2.71
N PHE A 45 11.82 17.65 -3.51
CA PHE A 45 11.45 16.92 -4.70
C PHE A 45 12.56 16.86 -5.74
N ARG A 46 12.76 15.68 -6.33
CA ARG A 46 13.63 15.48 -7.49
C ARG A 46 12.88 14.75 -8.58
N ASP A 47 12.78 15.37 -9.75
CA ASP A 47 12.16 14.74 -10.91
C ASP A 47 13.11 13.67 -11.48
N SER A 48 12.63 12.43 -11.60
CA SER A 48 13.41 11.36 -12.21
C SER A 48 13.33 11.37 -13.74
N LYS A 49 12.49 12.23 -14.34
CA LYS A 49 12.23 12.35 -15.79
C LYS A 49 11.79 11.03 -16.44
N LYS A 50 11.20 10.13 -15.65
CA LYS A 50 10.71 8.82 -16.11
C LYS A 50 9.21 8.79 -15.92
N ASP A 51 8.51 8.24 -16.90
CA ASP A 51 7.11 7.89 -16.76
C ASP A 51 7.00 6.48 -16.19
N PHE A 52 5.84 6.16 -15.60
CA PHE A 52 5.53 4.79 -15.19
C PHE A 52 4.11 4.40 -15.61
N GLU A 53 3.94 3.10 -15.79
CA GLU A 53 2.67 2.46 -16.08
C GLU A 53 2.61 1.14 -15.30
N ILE A 54 1.51 0.93 -14.60
CA ILE A 54 1.21 -0.32 -13.89
C ILE A 54 -0.27 -0.66 -14.03
N THR A 55 -0.59 -1.95 -14.02
CA THR A 55 -1.97 -2.42 -14.11
C THR A 55 -2.47 -2.85 -12.73
N TYR A 56 -3.50 -2.17 -12.22
CA TYR A 56 -4.25 -2.55 -11.02
C TYR A 56 -5.65 -3.03 -11.41
N HIS A 57 -6.01 -4.24 -10.99
CA HIS A 57 -7.34 -4.83 -11.24
C HIS A 57 -7.78 -4.76 -12.72
N GLY A 58 -6.84 -4.96 -13.65
CA GLY A 58 -7.09 -4.89 -15.09
C GLY A 58 -7.22 -3.47 -15.67
N SER A 59 -7.03 -2.43 -14.85
CA SER A 59 -7.05 -1.03 -15.27
C SER A 59 -5.65 -0.40 -15.15
N LEU A 60 -5.30 0.44 -16.12
CA LEU A 60 -4.03 1.14 -16.13
C LEU A 60 -4.00 2.27 -15.10
N LEU A 61 -2.87 2.38 -14.43
CA LEU A 61 -2.45 3.52 -13.63
C LEU A 61 -1.16 4.04 -14.24
N THR A 62 -1.16 5.31 -14.65
CA THR A 62 -0.02 5.94 -15.31
C THR A 62 0.36 7.25 -14.63
N GLY A 63 1.61 7.65 -14.78
CA GLY A 63 2.10 8.89 -14.20
C GLY A 63 3.59 9.11 -14.41
N LYS A 64 4.15 9.96 -13.56
CA LYS A 64 5.59 10.30 -13.55
C LYS A 64 6.25 9.82 -12.28
N LEU A 65 7.46 9.30 -12.39
CA LEU A 65 8.28 8.97 -11.24
C LEU A 65 8.99 10.22 -10.72
N GLY A 66 9.31 10.19 -9.43
CA GLY A 66 10.15 11.17 -8.78
C GLY A 66 10.66 10.65 -7.46
N GLN A 67 11.51 11.45 -6.82
CA GLN A 67 12.00 11.19 -5.48
C GLN A 67 11.55 12.29 -4.53
N GLU A 68 11.22 11.91 -3.31
CA GLU A 68 10.80 12.84 -2.26
C GLU A 68 11.24 12.36 -0.87
N LYS A 69 11.30 13.30 0.07
CA LYS A 69 11.40 13.03 1.50
C LYS A 69 10.07 12.50 2.04
N LEU A 70 10.00 11.21 2.34
CA LEU A 70 8.85 10.58 2.97
C LEU A 70 8.98 10.65 4.51
N ASN A 71 7.90 11.05 5.18
CA ASN A 71 7.77 10.95 6.63
C ASN A 71 6.58 10.06 6.96
N MET A 72 6.79 9.00 7.75
CA MET A 72 5.73 8.07 8.15
C MET A 72 6.10 7.39 9.47
N ALA A 73 5.13 7.20 10.37
CA ALA A 73 5.31 6.45 11.62
C ALA A 73 6.61 6.79 12.41
N GLY A 74 7.02 8.06 12.41
CA GLY A 74 8.28 8.52 13.04
C GLY A 74 9.56 8.32 12.21
N PHE A 75 9.50 7.59 11.10
CA PHE A 75 10.59 7.42 10.14
C PHE A 75 10.64 8.56 9.12
N THR A 76 11.86 8.88 8.70
CA THR A 76 12.13 9.81 7.60
C THR A 76 13.04 9.14 6.57
N ILE A 77 12.56 9.02 5.33
CA ILE A 77 13.32 8.50 4.18
C ILE A 77 13.56 9.65 3.21
N SER A 78 14.82 10.05 3.00
CA SER A 78 15.13 11.29 2.26
C SER A 78 14.96 11.21 0.74
N ASN A 79 15.11 10.02 0.14
CA ASN A 79 15.04 9.82 -1.31
C ASN A 79 14.12 8.63 -1.61
N GLU A 80 12.87 8.73 -1.19
CA GLU A 80 11.88 7.71 -1.49
C GLU A 80 11.42 7.84 -2.95
N ASP A 81 11.42 6.73 -3.70
CA ASP A 81 10.94 6.72 -5.08
C ASP A 81 9.42 6.55 -5.04
N PHE A 82 8.71 7.39 -5.78
CA PHE A 82 7.25 7.32 -5.81
C PHE A 82 6.67 7.72 -7.16
N GLY A 83 5.46 7.23 -7.41
CA GLY A 83 4.65 7.62 -8.55
C GLY A 83 3.78 8.84 -8.26
N ARG A 84 3.86 9.83 -9.13
CA ARG A 84 2.90 10.93 -9.25
C ARG A 84 1.87 10.55 -10.29
N ALA A 85 0.70 10.12 -9.85
CA ALA A 85 -0.31 9.53 -10.72
C ALA A 85 -1.04 10.62 -11.51
N LEU A 86 -1.06 10.48 -12.84
CA LEU A 86 -1.77 11.34 -13.78
C LEU A 86 -3.01 10.65 -14.37
N ASN A 87 -3.16 9.34 -14.12
CA ASN A 87 -4.37 8.58 -14.38
C ASN A 87 -4.44 7.42 -13.39
N VAL A 88 -5.63 7.18 -12.82
CA VAL A 88 -5.87 6.09 -11.88
C VAL A 88 -7.13 5.31 -12.25
N PRO A 89 -7.21 4.01 -11.92
CA PRO A 89 -8.45 3.24 -12.05
C PRO A 89 -9.63 3.90 -11.33
N TYR A 90 -10.82 3.79 -11.93
CA TYR A 90 -12.05 4.42 -11.43
C TYR A 90 -12.34 4.12 -9.94
N VAL A 91 -12.00 2.92 -9.46
CA VAL A 91 -12.18 2.53 -8.06
C VAL A 91 -11.48 3.49 -7.08
N TYR A 92 -10.28 3.98 -7.41
CA TYR A 92 -9.54 4.91 -6.55
C TYR A 92 -10.16 6.31 -6.52
N THR A 93 -10.97 6.65 -7.52
CA THR A 93 -11.74 7.90 -7.52
C THR A 93 -12.91 7.89 -6.53
N LYS A 94 -13.40 6.69 -6.17
CA LYS A 94 -14.55 6.47 -5.27
C LYS A 94 -14.14 6.17 -3.82
N GLN A 95 -12.91 5.72 -3.60
CA GLN A 95 -12.42 5.36 -2.27
C GLN A 95 -11.92 6.59 -1.50
N PRO A 96 -11.96 6.61 -0.16
CA PRO A 96 -11.48 7.72 0.67
C PRO A 96 -9.93 7.74 0.80
N VAL A 97 -9.22 7.44 -0.29
CA VAL A 97 -7.76 7.37 -0.36
C VAL A 97 -7.23 8.31 -1.45
N ASP A 98 -6.04 8.83 -1.20
CA ASP A 98 -5.29 9.77 -2.03
C ASP A 98 -4.09 9.07 -2.73
N GLY A 99 -3.86 7.78 -2.42
CA GLY A 99 -2.77 6.99 -2.97
C GLY A 99 -2.63 5.60 -2.34
N VAL A 100 -1.50 4.97 -2.62
CA VAL A 100 -1.13 3.62 -2.15
C VAL A 100 0.28 3.67 -1.60
N LEU A 101 0.50 3.04 -0.44
CA LEU A 101 1.83 2.65 0.04
C LEU A 101 1.90 1.13 0.05
N GLY A 102 2.56 0.57 -0.97
CA GLY A 102 2.68 -0.86 -1.14
C GLY A 102 3.56 -1.54 -0.08
N LEU A 103 3.10 -2.67 0.45
CA LEU A 103 3.82 -3.51 1.43
C LEU A 103 4.41 -4.79 0.80
N GLY A 104 4.51 -4.84 -0.53
CA GLY A 104 4.95 -5.99 -1.30
C GLY A 104 6.46 -6.06 -1.56
N PHE A 105 6.87 -7.15 -2.22
CA PHE A 105 8.28 -7.46 -2.50
C PHE A 105 8.87 -6.64 -3.67
N PRO A 106 10.20 -6.40 -3.70
CA PRO A 106 10.87 -5.68 -4.79
C PRO A 106 10.53 -6.19 -6.20
N ALA A 107 10.35 -7.51 -6.35
CA ALA A 107 10.08 -8.14 -7.64
C ALA A 107 8.80 -7.66 -8.33
N ARG A 108 7.88 -6.99 -7.61
CA ARG A 108 6.63 -6.43 -8.14
C ARG A 108 6.60 -4.89 -8.12
N ALA A 109 7.73 -4.25 -7.82
CA ALA A 109 7.85 -2.80 -7.84
C ALA A 109 7.94 -2.27 -9.29
N ILE A 110 7.61 -1.00 -9.49
CA ILE A 110 7.91 -0.29 -10.73
C ILE A 110 9.41 -0.40 -10.98
N SER A 111 9.77 -0.70 -12.23
CA SER A 111 11.17 -0.90 -12.62
C SER A 111 12.05 0.28 -12.18
N GLY A 112 13.13 -0.03 -11.47
CA GLY A 112 14.08 0.97 -10.95
C GLY A 112 13.65 1.66 -9.66
N THR A 113 12.59 1.19 -8.99
CA THR A 113 12.17 1.66 -7.66
C THR A 113 12.33 0.55 -6.62
N ASN A 114 12.41 0.93 -5.34
CA ASN A 114 12.38 -0.02 -4.22
C ASN A 114 11.14 0.26 -3.36
N PRO A 115 10.44 -0.78 -2.89
CA PRO A 115 9.32 -0.60 -1.97
C PRO A 115 9.78 0.09 -0.67
N VAL A 116 8.91 0.93 -0.10
CA VAL A 116 9.16 1.65 1.16
C VAL A 116 9.59 0.70 2.27
N ILE A 117 8.93 -0.46 2.40
CA ILE A 117 9.24 -1.45 3.43
C ILE A 117 10.68 -1.97 3.36
N VAL A 118 11.29 -2.01 2.16
CA VAL A 118 12.66 -2.47 1.96
C VAL A 118 13.65 -1.41 2.43
N LYS A 119 13.34 -0.13 2.18
CA LYS A 119 14.12 1.00 2.67
C LYS A 119 14.00 1.18 4.19
N LEU A 120 12.91 0.71 4.79
CA LEU A 120 12.74 0.71 6.24
C LEU A 120 13.54 -0.39 6.95
N LEU A 121 13.81 -1.53 6.31
CA LEU A 121 14.43 -2.71 6.95
C LEU A 121 15.65 -2.39 7.85
N PRO A 122 16.61 -1.54 7.46
CA PRO A 122 17.77 -1.24 8.31
C PRO A 122 17.45 -0.46 9.59
N HIS A 123 16.24 0.09 9.68
CA HIS A 123 15.76 0.92 10.78
C HIS A 123 14.75 0.19 11.69
N LEU A 124 14.42 -1.06 11.38
CA LEU A 124 13.44 -1.83 12.14
C LEU A 124 14.14 -2.68 13.22
N ASP A 125 13.54 -2.73 14.42
CA ASP A 125 14.00 -3.62 15.50
C ASP A 125 13.89 -5.10 15.11
N SER A 126 12.94 -5.43 14.24
CA SER A 126 12.77 -6.76 13.65
C SER A 126 12.28 -6.65 12.20
N PRO A 127 12.67 -7.57 11.29
CA PRO A 127 12.34 -7.50 9.87
C PRO A 127 10.89 -7.96 9.58
N VAL A 128 9.93 -7.42 10.34
CA VAL A 128 8.50 -7.74 10.27
C VAL A 128 7.68 -6.47 10.35
N PHE A 129 6.48 -6.52 9.78
CA PHE A 129 5.41 -5.60 10.12
C PHE A 129 4.17 -6.42 10.51
N SER A 130 3.32 -5.86 11.35
CA SER A 130 2.05 -6.47 11.73
C SER A 130 0.91 -5.51 11.46
N ILE A 131 -0.24 -6.06 11.09
CA ILE A 131 -1.45 -5.29 10.78
C ILE A 131 -2.55 -5.82 11.68
N TRP A 132 -3.15 -4.93 12.46
CA TRP A 132 -4.38 -5.16 13.19
C TRP A 132 -5.49 -4.34 12.54
N LEU A 133 -6.65 -4.96 12.30
CA LEU A 133 -7.83 -4.31 11.74
C LEU A 133 -8.99 -4.59 12.69
N ASP A 134 -9.71 -3.54 13.10
CA ASP A 134 -10.89 -3.72 13.93
C ASP A 134 -12.04 -4.34 13.11
N LYS A 135 -12.84 -5.17 13.77
CA LYS A 135 -14.01 -5.86 13.21
C LYS A 135 -15.29 -5.02 13.36
N HIS A 136 -15.28 -3.96 14.18
CA HIS A 136 -16.46 -3.16 14.48
C HIS A 136 -16.58 -1.94 13.55
N GLY A 137 -17.61 -1.93 12.70
CA GLY A 137 -17.78 -0.96 11.62
C GLY A 137 -18.43 0.38 12.00
N GLU A 138 -18.61 0.67 13.30
CA GLU A 138 -19.42 1.82 13.74
C GLU A 138 -18.66 2.87 14.56
N ASP A 139 -17.52 2.54 15.19
CA ASP A 139 -16.74 3.49 15.99
C ASP A 139 -15.36 3.74 15.34
N TYR A 140 -15.26 4.83 14.59
CA TYR A 140 -14.13 5.13 13.68
C TYR A 140 -12.83 5.56 14.38
N MET A 141 -12.77 5.57 15.70
CA MET A 141 -11.63 6.13 16.43
C MET A 141 -10.40 5.21 16.42
N ASP A 142 -10.58 3.87 16.37
CA ASP A 142 -9.50 2.88 16.34
C ASP A 142 -9.76 1.76 15.29
N ALA A 143 -9.89 2.15 14.00
CA ALA A 143 -10.23 1.21 12.92
C ALA A 143 -9.12 0.20 12.56
N GLY A 144 -7.90 0.39 13.05
CA GLY A 144 -6.77 -0.48 12.75
C GLY A 144 -5.42 0.17 13.03
N ALA A 145 -4.37 -0.63 13.02
CA ALA A 145 -2.99 -0.20 13.22
C ALA A 145 -2.04 -1.04 12.37
N ILE A 146 -0.96 -0.40 11.91
CA ILE A 146 0.21 -1.09 11.37
C ILE A 146 1.42 -0.79 12.26
N VAL A 147 2.17 -1.83 12.61
CA VAL A 147 3.42 -1.71 13.36
C VAL A 147 4.55 -2.15 12.45
N TYR A 148 5.53 -1.27 12.27
CA TYR A 148 6.78 -1.59 11.58
C TYR A 148 7.83 -1.93 12.63
N GLY A 149 8.49 -3.08 12.48
CA GLY A 149 9.55 -3.49 13.40
C GLY A 149 9.12 -4.43 14.52
N GLY A 150 7.88 -4.92 14.53
CA GLY A 150 7.41 -5.83 15.57
C GLY A 150 5.94 -6.24 15.44
N VAL A 151 5.50 -6.95 16.47
CA VAL A 151 4.11 -7.38 16.68
C VAL A 151 3.60 -6.75 17.95
N ASP A 152 2.49 -6.00 17.88
CA ASP A 152 1.87 -5.43 19.08
C ASP A 152 1.10 -6.51 19.85
N GLN A 153 1.68 -6.96 20.97
CA GLN A 153 1.10 -8.00 21.82
C GLN A 153 -0.16 -7.56 22.59
N LYS A 154 -0.55 -6.28 22.52
CA LYS A 154 -1.81 -5.79 23.10
C LYS A 154 -3.01 -6.12 22.21
N VAL A 155 -2.81 -6.10 20.90
CA VAL A 155 -3.88 -6.27 19.89
C VAL A 155 -3.75 -7.57 19.09
N CYS A 156 -2.56 -8.17 19.04
CA CYS A 156 -2.31 -9.47 18.44
C CYS A 156 -2.22 -10.56 19.50
N ASP A 157 -2.61 -11.79 19.13
CA ASP A 157 -2.39 -12.98 19.95
C ASP A 157 -0.91 -13.20 20.24
N LYS A 158 -0.62 -13.76 21.42
CA LYS A 158 0.75 -14.07 21.86
C LYS A 158 1.42 -15.14 20.99
N GLU A 159 0.62 -16.05 20.44
CA GLU A 159 1.08 -17.14 19.59
C GLU A 159 0.85 -16.80 18.12
N VAL A 160 1.95 -16.58 17.39
CA VAL A 160 1.92 -16.32 15.95
C VAL A 160 2.24 -17.60 15.21
N ASN A 161 1.30 -18.07 14.39
CA ASN A 161 1.52 -19.20 13.49
C ASN A 161 2.12 -18.69 12.17
N PHE A 162 3.33 -19.15 11.85
CA PHE A 162 4.00 -18.81 10.60
C PHE A 162 3.74 -19.87 9.53
N ALA A 163 3.41 -19.40 8.32
CA ALA A 163 3.38 -20.23 7.13
C ALA A 163 4.48 -19.77 6.17
N PRO A 164 5.27 -20.69 5.57
CA PRO A 164 6.27 -20.31 4.58
C PRO A 164 5.59 -19.74 3.33
N LEU A 165 6.26 -18.78 2.69
CA LEU A 165 5.81 -18.24 1.41
C LEU A 165 5.82 -19.35 0.36
N ALA A 166 4.73 -19.44 -0.41
CA ALA A 166 4.64 -20.31 -1.56
C ALA A 166 5.48 -19.79 -2.75
N ASP A 167 5.69 -18.47 -2.79
CA ASP A 167 6.48 -17.74 -3.80
C ASP A 167 7.10 -16.51 -3.10
N PRO A 168 8.44 -16.35 -3.12
CA PRO A 168 9.13 -15.24 -2.44
C PRO A 168 8.93 -13.86 -3.08
N THR A 169 7.98 -13.71 -4.00
CA THR A 169 7.64 -12.44 -4.67
C THR A 169 6.24 -11.92 -4.33
N VAL A 170 5.46 -12.66 -3.54
CA VAL A 170 4.08 -12.30 -3.20
C VAL A 170 3.73 -12.78 -1.79
N TRP A 171 2.88 -12.03 -1.09
CA TRP A 171 2.27 -12.47 0.17
C TRP A 171 1.25 -13.57 -0.10
N GLY A 172 1.74 -14.80 -0.25
CA GLY A 172 0.93 -15.99 -0.48
C GLY A 172 1.58 -17.24 0.07
N TYR A 173 0.76 -18.14 0.60
CA TYR A 173 1.17 -19.36 1.28
C TYR A 173 0.24 -20.51 0.91
N TYR A 174 0.63 -21.74 1.25
CA TYR A 174 -0.22 -22.91 1.04
C TYR A 174 -1.12 -23.15 2.25
N VAL A 175 -2.39 -23.48 1.99
CA VAL A 175 -3.31 -24.05 2.98
C VAL A 175 -3.57 -25.52 2.63
N ASP A 176 -3.79 -26.36 3.64
CA ASP A 176 -4.01 -27.80 3.45
C ASP A 176 -5.45 -28.15 3.07
N GLY A 177 -6.39 -27.22 3.26
CA GLY A 177 -7.78 -27.41 2.88
C GLY A 177 -8.63 -26.21 3.25
N VAL A 178 -9.87 -26.22 2.75
CA VAL A 178 -10.89 -25.23 3.08
C VAL A 178 -12.18 -25.99 3.38
N SER A 179 -12.88 -25.58 4.44
CA SER A 179 -14.19 -26.12 4.81
C SER A 179 -15.25 -25.03 4.88
N PHE A 180 -16.47 -25.40 4.52
CA PHE A 180 -17.68 -24.59 4.65
C PHE A 180 -18.82 -25.47 5.14
N GLY A 181 -19.12 -25.40 6.43
CA GLY A 181 -20.07 -26.31 7.08
C GLY A 181 -19.63 -27.76 6.91
N ILE A 182 -20.47 -28.58 6.25
CA ILE A 182 -20.20 -30.00 5.99
C ILE A 182 -19.34 -30.24 4.73
N TYR A 183 -19.09 -29.21 3.93
CA TYR A 183 -18.31 -29.34 2.72
C TYR A 183 -16.84 -29.10 3.03
N GLU A 184 -15.99 -30.05 2.69
CA GLU A 184 -14.56 -29.94 2.86
C GLU A 184 -13.85 -30.24 1.54
N ARG A 185 -12.84 -29.45 1.24
CA ARG A 185 -11.86 -29.78 0.21
C ARG A 185 -10.48 -29.84 0.84
N VAL A 186 -9.97 -31.06 0.97
CA VAL A 186 -8.61 -31.34 1.41
C VAL A 186 -7.67 -31.35 0.21
N GLY A 187 -6.49 -30.74 0.36
CA GLY A 187 -5.44 -30.68 -0.63
C GLY A 187 -4.74 -29.32 -0.63
N LYS A 188 -3.42 -29.33 -0.80
CA LYS A 188 -2.59 -28.11 -0.81
C LYS A 188 -3.06 -27.13 -1.88
N GLN A 189 -3.50 -25.96 -1.46
CA GLN A 189 -3.92 -24.86 -2.33
C GLN A 189 -3.15 -23.60 -2.00
N GLN A 190 -2.63 -22.92 -3.01
CA GLN A 190 -1.99 -21.61 -2.82
C GLN A 190 -3.07 -20.54 -2.64
N VAL A 191 -2.98 -19.79 -1.54
CA VAL A 191 -3.77 -18.58 -1.30
C VAL A 191 -2.86 -17.35 -1.35
N ARG A 192 -3.43 -16.19 -1.68
CA ARG A 192 -2.70 -14.92 -1.75
C ARG A 192 -3.49 -13.83 -1.06
N MET A 193 -2.81 -12.98 -0.31
CA MET A 193 -3.37 -11.74 0.20
C MET A 193 -3.56 -10.77 -0.96
N LYS A 194 -4.79 -10.28 -1.15
CA LYS A 194 -5.16 -9.30 -2.19
C LYS A 194 -5.24 -7.90 -1.63
#